data_AF-A0A6N2U9Y6-F1
#
_entry.id   AF-A0A6N2U9Y6-F1
#
_cell.length_a   1.000
_cell.length_b   1.000
_cell.length_c   1.000
_cell.angle_alpha   90.00
_cell.angle_beta   90.00
_cell.angle_gamma   90.00
#
_symmetry.space_group_name_H-M   'P 1'
#
loop_
_entity.id
_entity.type
_entity.pdbx_description
1 polymer ?
#
loop_
_entity_poly.entity_id
_entity_poly.type
_entity_poly.pdbx_seq_one_letter_code
_entity_poly.pdbx_strand_id
1 'polypeptide(L)'
;MKNEGSLLSFRRIYYRGKLNSCNYTCSYCPFGKKSHLADTTQDEQAWNRFIAAIEQWKGEPLQLFIIPYGEALIHRYYRKGMMHLAALPQVAGISCQTNLSFPAKHWLDEIRVAPTVISKIRLWASFHPEMTSVEKFAHQIHILHHAGIQVCAGAVGNPSAKAVLNDLRNALLPDIYLFINAMQGLRAPLSQEDIQFFSQLDNLFEYDLKNAPAQWEVCAGGRDNCFIDWKGDMYACPRSRVKIGNFYQGDGAVVPLSCKRKVCDCYIAFSNLNNHPLHRIMGEGAFWRIPDKPLITTVFFDVDGTLTDSQGKVPESYANALRYMAQSVSLYLATSLSMEQAKKKLGKALFDLFRGGVFADGGLLSYSRQIKCLPVKVYPEVYGESSKVTIHSYEGVVYKYSILVRDKE
;
A
#
# COMPACT_ATOMS: atom_id res chain seq x y z
N MET A 1 9.65 -18.95 -22.24
CA MET A 1 10.02 -17.87 -23.18
C MET A 1 9.02 -17.78 -24.35
N LYS A 2 7.71 -17.68 -24.08
CA LYS A 2 6.70 -17.40 -25.12
C LYS A 2 6.13 -16.01 -24.84
N ASN A 3 6.22 -15.11 -25.81
CA ASN A 3 5.64 -13.75 -25.85
C ASN A 3 6.41 -12.59 -25.17
N GLU A 4 7.73 -12.70 -24.98
CA GLU A 4 8.53 -11.49 -24.73
C GLU A 4 8.56 -10.64 -26.01
N GLY A 5 7.92 -9.47 -26.00
CA GLY A 5 7.90 -8.53 -27.14
C GLY A 5 6.63 -8.50 -27.99
N SER A 6 5.53 -9.16 -27.59
CA SER A 6 4.21 -8.87 -28.19
C SER A 6 3.55 -7.73 -27.43
N LEU A 7 2.87 -6.83 -28.13
CA LEU A 7 2.06 -5.79 -27.49
C LEU A 7 1.00 -6.43 -26.58
N LEU A 8 0.39 -7.55 -26.99
CA LEU A 8 -0.70 -8.21 -26.27
C LEU A 8 -0.26 -8.97 -25.01
N SER A 9 1.04 -9.03 -24.69
CA SER A 9 1.53 -9.64 -23.45
C SER A 9 1.44 -8.70 -22.25
N PHE A 10 1.31 -7.38 -22.46
CA PHE A 10 1.16 -6.43 -21.37
C PHE A 10 -0.17 -6.63 -20.65
N ARG A 11 -0.13 -6.72 -19.32
CA ARG A 11 -1.31 -6.82 -18.45
C ARG A 11 -1.62 -5.50 -17.76
N ARG A 12 -0.66 -4.58 -17.73
CA ARG A 12 -0.83 -3.29 -17.05
C ARG A 12 -0.34 -2.13 -17.91
N ILE A 13 -1.16 -1.09 -18.04
CA ILE A 13 -0.86 0.07 -18.88
C ILE A 13 -0.99 1.34 -18.06
N TYR A 14 0.12 2.05 -17.92
CA TYR A 14 0.11 3.46 -17.54
C TYR A 14 -0.21 4.29 -18.79
N TYR A 15 -1.21 5.16 -18.73
CA TYR A 15 -1.56 6.05 -19.83
C TYR A 15 -1.45 7.51 -19.41
N ARG A 16 -0.89 8.35 -20.29
CA ARG A 16 -0.90 9.81 -20.12
C ARG A 16 -1.38 10.50 -21.39
N GLY A 17 -2.50 11.20 -21.26
CA GLY A 17 -3.04 12.08 -22.29
C GLY A 17 -2.16 13.29 -22.56
N LYS A 18 -2.66 14.17 -23.43
CA LYS A 18 -2.03 15.44 -23.79
C LYS A 18 -2.29 16.54 -22.76
N LEU A 19 -3.28 16.33 -21.89
CA LEU A 19 -3.69 17.28 -20.86
C LEU A 19 -2.52 17.71 -19.97
N ASN A 20 -2.33 19.02 -19.88
CA ASN A 20 -1.30 19.66 -19.05
C ASN A 20 -1.83 20.84 -18.22
N SER A 21 -3.15 21.11 -18.26
CA SER A 21 -3.83 22.15 -17.49
C SER A 21 -4.45 21.57 -16.22
N CYS A 22 -4.44 22.36 -15.15
CA CYS A 22 -5.03 21.99 -13.87
C CYS A 22 -5.84 23.18 -13.34
N ASN A 23 -6.95 22.90 -12.64
CA ASN A 23 -7.73 23.91 -11.94
C ASN A 23 -7.08 24.36 -10.61
N TYR A 24 -6.02 23.67 -10.18
CA TYR A 24 -5.23 24.03 -9.01
C TYR A 24 -3.90 24.68 -9.42
N THR A 25 -3.45 25.65 -8.62
CA THR A 25 -2.24 26.45 -8.86
C THR A 25 -1.27 26.38 -7.68
N CYS A 26 -1.03 25.18 -7.15
CA CYS A 26 -0.20 24.98 -5.96
C CYS A 26 1.25 25.42 -6.21
N SER A 27 1.84 26.12 -5.25
CA SER A 27 3.19 26.70 -5.32
C SER A 27 4.31 25.67 -5.53
N TYR A 28 4.14 24.48 -4.96
CA TYR A 28 5.08 23.37 -5.01
C TYR A 28 4.84 22.40 -6.18
N CYS A 29 3.76 22.60 -6.95
CA CYS A 29 3.44 21.67 -8.03
C CYS A 29 4.35 21.95 -9.23
N PRO A 30 5.18 20.98 -9.68
CA PRO A 30 6.01 21.17 -10.87
C PRO A 30 5.17 21.34 -12.15
N PHE A 31 3.87 21.01 -12.10
CA PHE A 31 2.93 21.08 -13.21
C PHE A 31 1.94 22.27 -13.10
N GLY A 32 1.84 22.92 -11.94
CA GLY A 32 0.79 23.90 -11.60
C GLY A 32 0.87 25.27 -12.28
N LYS A 33 1.71 25.43 -13.32
CA LYS A 33 2.00 26.75 -13.92
C LYS A 33 1.07 27.17 -15.07
N LYS A 34 0.02 26.41 -15.39
CA LYS A 34 -0.86 26.70 -16.54
C LYS A 34 -2.34 26.62 -16.13
N SER A 35 -2.88 27.71 -15.57
CA SER A 35 -4.28 27.81 -15.12
C SER A 35 -5.25 28.26 -16.23
N HIS A 36 -4.89 28.06 -17.50
CA HIS A 36 -5.79 28.40 -18.60
C HIS A 36 -6.55 27.15 -19.03
N LEU A 37 -7.87 27.29 -19.20
CA LEU A 37 -8.74 26.38 -19.92
C LEU A 37 -8.18 26.24 -21.34
N ALA A 38 -7.20 25.36 -21.50
CA ALA A 38 -6.60 25.06 -22.78
C ALA A 38 -7.65 24.35 -23.64
N ASP A 39 -7.58 24.56 -24.95
CA ASP A 39 -8.31 23.72 -25.89
C ASP A 39 -7.95 22.24 -25.64
N THR A 40 -8.95 21.46 -25.23
CA THR A 40 -8.80 20.04 -24.89
C THR A 40 -9.17 19.14 -26.05
N THR A 41 -9.52 19.68 -27.22
CA THR A 41 -9.95 18.90 -28.39
C THR A 41 -8.94 17.81 -28.77
N GLN A 42 -7.65 18.14 -28.83
CA GLN A 42 -6.61 17.17 -29.17
C GLN A 42 -6.37 16.13 -28.06
N ASP A 43 -6.60 16.50 -26.80
CA ASP A 43 -6.53 15.56 -25.68
C ASP A 43 -7.71 14.58 -25.72
N GLU A 44 -8.93 15.08 -25.94
CA GLU A 44 -10.13 14.26 -26.10
C GLU A 44 -10.00 13.31 -27.29
N GLN A 45 -9.47 13.77 -28.43
CA GLN A 45 -9.18 12.91 -29.59
C GLN A 45 -8.16 11.81 -29.24
N ALA A 46 -7.08 12.14 -28.53
CA ALA A 46 -6.08 11.15 -28.13
C ALA A 46 -6.64 10.14 -27.12
N TRP A 47 -7.52 10.59 -26.21
CA TRP A 47 -8.21 9.74 -25.25
C TRP A 47 -9.18 8.78 -25.93
N ASN A 48 -10.00 9.27 -26.87
CA ASN A 48 -10.92 8.45 -27.65
C ASN A 48 -10.19 7.41 -28.51
N ARG A 49 -9.03 7.78 -29.09
CA ARG A 49 -8.16 6.84 -29.81
C ARG A 49 -7.62 5.75 -28.89
N PHE A 50 -7.21 6.09 -27.67
CA PHE A 50 -6.78 5.11 -26.68
C PHE A 50 -7.91 4.16 -26.30
N ILE A 51 -9.12 4.68 -26.02
CA ILE A 51 -10.31 3.87 -25.75
C ILE A 51 -10.57 2.89 -26.88
N ALA A 52 -10.62 3.37 -28.13
CA ALA A 52 -10.86 2.53 -29.30
C ALA A 52 -9.81 1.41 -29.43
N ALA A 53 -8.55 1.68 -29.10
CA ALA A 53 -7.50 0.66 -29.11
C ALA A 53 -7.70 -0.39 -27.99
N ILE A 54 -8.17 0.01 -26.80
CA ILE A 54 -8.48 -0.93 -25.70
C ILE A 54 -9.75 -1.75 -26.01
N GLU A 55 -10.73 -1.18 -26.69
CA GLU A 55 -11.91 -1.94 -27.18
C GLU A 55 -11.50 -3.09 -28.10
N GLN A 56 -10.46 -2.89 -28.91
CA GLN A 56 -9.92 -3.89 -29.82
C GLN A 56 -8.86 -4.79 -29.19
N TRP A 57 -8.60 -4.65 -27.89
CA TRP A 57 -7.59 -5.44 -27.19
C TRP A 57 -7.99 -6.92 -27.13
N LYS A 58 -7.10 -7.79 -27.60
CA LYS A 58 -7.29 -9.25 -27.64
C LYS A 58 -6.31 -10.03 -26.75
N GLY A 59 -5.54 -9.32 -25.92
CA GLY A 59 -4.63 -9.93 -24.94
C GLY A 59 -5.34 -10.31 -23.65
N GLU A 60 -4.54 -10.61 -22.63
CA GLU A 60 -5.05 -10.84 -21.27
C GLU A 60 -5.77 -9.59 -20.71
N PRO A 61 -6.65 -9.77 -19.70
CA PRO A 61 -7.33 -8.64 -19.06
C PRO A 61 -6.37 -7.56 -18.54
N LEU A 62 -6.68 -6.31 -18.86
CA LEU A 62 -5.84 -5.14 -18.59
C LEU A 62 -6.19 -4.44 -17.27
N GLN A 63 -5.14 -4.08 -16.53
CA GLN A 63 -5.19 -3.06 -15.49
C GLN A 63 -4.72 -1.73 -16.07
N LEU A 64 -5.54 -0.69 -15.97
CA LEU A 64 -5.26 0.62 -16.54
C LEU A 64 -4.97 1.64 -15.45
N PHE A 65 -4.01 2.54 -15.65
CA PHE A 65 -3.73 3.63 -14.74
C PHE A 65 -3.44 4.93 -15.48
N ILE A 66 -4.38 5.87 -15.39
CA ILE A 66 -4.32 7.19 -16.01
C ILE A 66 -3.53 8.14 -15.10
N ILE A 67 -2.43 8.69 -15.60
CA ILE A 67 -1.45 9.49 -14.85
C ILE A 67 -1.21 10.87 -15.51
N PRO A 68 -2.23 11.74 -15.53
CA PRO A 68 -2.20 13.02 -16.25
C PRO A 68 -1.18 14.00 -15.66
N TYR A 69 -0.70 14.96 -16.46
CA TYR A 69 0.03 16.13 -15.93
C TYR A 69 -0.91 17.24 -15.43
N GLY A 70 -2.18 17.21 -15.85
CA GLY A 70 -3.25 18.10 -15.42
C GLY A 70 -4.28 17.41 -14.54
N GLU A 71 -5.42 18.05 -14.32
CA GLU A 71 -6.56 17.43 -13.64
C GLU A 71 -7.51 16.81 -14.67
N ALA A 72 -7.43 15.49 -14.86
CA ALA A 72 -8.24 14.82 -15.89
C ALA A 72 -9.73 14.78 -15.52
N LEU A 73 -10.07 14.56 -14.24
CA LEU A 73 -11.43 14.20 -13.87
C LEU A 73 -12.39 15.38 -13.78
N ILE A 74 -11.94 16.63 -13.89
CA ILE A 74 -12.85 17.77 -14.11
C ILE A 74 -13.48 17.72 -15.50
N HIS A 75 -12.82 17.08 -16.47
CA HIS A 75 -13.31 16.95 -17.83
C HIS A 75 -14.25 15.75 -17.96
N ARG A 76 -15.46 16.01 -18.51
CA ARG A 76 -16.50 14.99 -18.64
C ARG A 76 -16.11 13.83 -19.55
N TYR A 77 -15.30 14.07 -20.59
CA TYR A 77 -14.87 13.02 -21.54
C TYR A 77 -13.95 11.98 -20.87
N TYR A 78 -13.10 12.38 -19.92
CA TYR A 78 -12.33 11.41 -19.13
C TYR A 78 -13.24 10.57 -18.24
N ARG A 79 -14.17 11.21 -17.50
CA ARG A 79 -15.11 10.50 -16.62
C ARG A 79 -15.96 9.48 -17.39
N LYS A 80 -16.53 9.87 -18.52
CA LYS A 80 -17.29 8.96 -19.41
C LYS A 80 -16.42 7.84 -19.97
N GLY A 81 -15.22 8.16 -20.45
CA GLY A 81 -14.30 7.17 -20.99
C GLY A 81 -13.84 6.15 -19.96
N MET A 82 -13.58 6.58 -18.71
CA MET A 82 -13.23 5.65 -17.63
C MET A 82 -14.37 4.70 -17.30
N MET A 83 -15.61 5.18 -17.24
CA MET A 83 -16.78 4.33 -17.02
C MET A 83 -16.95 3.31 -18.14
N HIS A 84 -16.78 3.76 -19.39
CA HIS A 84 -16.84 2.91 -20.56
C HIS A 84 -15.76 1.82 -20.54
N LEU A 85 -14.51 2.19 -20.29
CA LEU A 85 -13.40 1.23 -20.15
C LEU A 85 -13.65 0.24 -19.02
N ALA A 86 -14.13 0.68 -17.86
CA ALA A 86 -14.45 -0.19 -16.74
C ALA A 86 -15.56 -1.21 -17.06
N ALA A 87 -16.48 -0.88 -17.97
CA ALA A 87 -17.53 -1.79 -18.42
C ALA A 87 -17.01 -2.89 -19.38
N LEU A 88 -15.84 -2.71 -20.00
CA LEU A 88 -15.28 -3.69 -20.92
C LEU A 88 -14.83 -4.98 -20.21
N PRO A 89 -15.09 -6.17 -20.79
CA PRO A 89 -14.67 -7.44 -20.19
C PRO A 89 -13.15 -7.59 -20.14
N GLN A 90 -12.43 -7.07 -21.15
CA GLN A 90 -10.97 -7.09 -21.20
C GLN A 90 -10.30 -6.10 -20.25
N VAL A 91 -11.04 -5.29 -19.50
CA VAL A 91 -10.48 -4.38 -18.48
C VAL A 91 -10.77 -4.96 -17.10
N ALA A 92 -9.72 -5.42 -16.43
CA ALA A 92 -9.77 -5.93 -15.06
C ALA A 92 -9.97 -4.79 -14.03
N GLY A 93 -9.47 -3.59 -14.34
CA GLY A 93 -9.70 -2.41 -13.53
C GLY A 93 -9.04 -1.17 -14.12
N ILE A 94 -9.48 -0.01 -13.65
CA ILE A 94 -8.94 1.29 -14.07
C ILE A 94 -8.79 2.22 -12.88
N SER A 95 -7.66 2.94 -12.81
CA SER A 95 -7.42 4.01 -11.85
C SER A 95 -7.05 5.31 -12.55
N CYS A 96 -7.26 6.43 -11.87
CA CYS A 96 -6.80 7.76 -12.31
C CYS A 96 -6.20 8.53 -11.14
N GLN A 97 -5.11 9.25 -11.39
CA GLN A 97 -4.64 10.28 -10.46
C GLN A 97 -5.51 11.53 -10.60
N THR A 98 -5.93 12.10 -9.48
CA THR A 98 -6.80 13.28 -9.42
C THR A 98 -6.50 14.09 -8.15
N ASN A 99 -6.74 15.40 -8.19
CA ASN A 99 -6.80 16.29 -7.04
C ASN A 99 -8.17 16.25 -6.33
N LEU A 100 -9.10 15.43 -6.83
CA LEU A 100 -10.44 15.18 -6.28
C LEU A 100 -11.39 16.40 -6.31
N SER A 101 -11.12 17.38 -7.17
CA SER A 101 -11.94 18.60 -7.30
C SER A 101 -13.17 18.45 -8.22
N PHE A 102 -13.32 17.31 -8.89
CA PHE A 102 -14.50 17.02 -9.70
C PHE A 102 -15.71 16.69 -8.81
N PRO A 103 -16.96 16.85 -9.29
CA PRO A 103 -18.14 16.64 -8.45
C PRO A 103 -18.42 15.13 -8.25
N ALA A 104 -17.86 14.51 -7.21
CA ALA A 104 -17.95 13.06 -7.01
C ALA A 104 -19.39 12.53 -6.95
N LYS A 105 -20.27 13.20 -6.19
CA LYS A 105 -21.68 12.81 -6.08
C LYS A 105 -22.37 12.81 -7.46
N HIS A 106 -22.21 13.89 -8.24
CA HIS A 106 -22.78 13.96 -9.58
C HIS A 106 -22.17 12.90 -10.51
N TRP A 107 -20.88 12.59 -10.37
CA TRP A 107 -20.28 11.50 -11.14
C TRP A 107 -20.88 10.15 -10.78
N LEU A 108 -21.10 9.85 -9.49
CA LEU A 108 -21.82 8.65 -9.07
C LEU A 108 -23.26 8.61 -9.61
N ASP A 109 -23.95 9.75 -9.64
CA ASP A 109 -25.29 9.86 -10.24
C ASP A 109 -25.28 9.66 -11.76
N GLU A 110 -24.16 9.97 -12.45
CA GLU A 110 -23.92 9.63 -13.86
C GLU A 110 -23.59 8.12 -14.02
N ILE A 111 -22.92 7.51 -13.05
CA ILE A 111 -22.60 6.07 -12.98
C ILE A 111 -23.85 5.25 -12.62
N ARG A 112 -25.00 5.44 -13.29
CA ARG A 112 -26.18 4.57 -13.18
C ARG A 112 -25.95 3.17 -13.77
N VAL A 113 -24.84 2.53 -13.40
CA VAL A 113 -24.30 1.30 -13.97
C VAL A 113 -23.98 0.33 -12.84
N ALA A 114 -24.12 -0.95 -13.14
CA ALA A 114 -24.07 -2.06 -12.20
C ALA A 114 -22.89 -1.98 -11.19
N PRO A 115 -23.07 -2.47 -9.93
CA PRO A 115 -22.00 -2.57 -8.93
C PRO A 115 -20.69 -3.18 -9.46
N THR A 116 -20.77 -4.00 -10.50
CA THR A 116 -19.62 -4.58 -11.21
C THR A 116 -18.69 -3.54 -11.84
N VAL A 117 -19.23 -2.46 -12.43
CA VAL A 117 -18.43 -1.37 -13.01
C VAL A 117 -17.72 -0.60 -11.90
N ILE A 118 -18.44 -0.26 -10.83
CA ILE A 118 -17.88 0.46 -9.67
C ILE A 118 -16.70 -0.32 -9.07
N SER A 119 -16.85 -1.64 -8.92
CA SER A 119 -15.79 -2.50 -8.35
C SER A 119 -14.47 -2.53 -9.16
N LYS A 120 -14.52 -2.11 -10.43
CA LYS A 120 -13.35 -2.00 -11.31
C LYS A 120 -12.68 -0.62 -11.27
N ILE A 121 -13.36 0.40 -10.74
CA ILE A 121 -12.84 1.76 -10.67
C ILE A 121 -12.07 1.97 -9.37
N ARG A 122 -10.90 2.60 -9.51
CA ARG A 122 -10.03 3.04 -8.41
C ARG A 122 -9.65 4.49 -8.57
N LEU A 123 -9.27 5.16 -7.49
CA LEU A 123 -8.74 6.51 -7.55
C LEU A 123 -7.52 6.70 -6.65
N TRP A 124 -6.54 7.41 -7.21
CA TRP A 124 -5.41 7.96 -6.48
C TRP A 124 -5.69 9.45 -6.29
N ALA A 125 -6.14 9.84 -5.11
CA ALA A 125 -6.55 11.20 -4.80
C ALA A 125 -5.43 11.97 -4.07
N SER A 126 -5.01 13.11 -4.59
CA SER A 126 -3.95 13.94 -4.01
C SER A 126 -4.52 15.19 -3.35
N PHE A 127 -4.33 15.32 -2.04
CA PHE A 127 -4.71 16.46 -1.24
C PHE A 127 -3.71 17.61 -1.40
N HIS A 128 -4.24 18.82 -1.57
CA HIS A 128 -3.47 20.04 -1.75
C HIS A 128 -3.94 21.11 -0.75
N PRO A 129 -3.24 21.31 0.38
CA PRO A 129 -3.70 22.19 1.45
C PRO A 129 -3.80 23.67 1.05
N GLU A 130 -3.10 24.10 -0.01
CA GLU A 130 -3.21 25.46 -0.56
C GLU A 130 -4.50 25.69 -1.35
N MET A 131 -5.20 24.62 -1.76
CA MET A 131 -6.30 24.71 -2.74
C MET A 131 -7.64 24.21 -2.21
N THR A 132 -7.63 23.35 -1.18
CA THR A 132 -8.85 22.80 -0.58
C THR A 132 -8.66 22.52 0.91
N SER A 133 -9.76 22.52 1.65
CA SER A 133 -9.74 22.18 3.07
C SER A 133 -9.78 20.66 3.29
N VAL A 134 -9.35 20.23 4.47
CA VAL A 134 -9.38 18.81 4.88
C VAL A 134 -10.80 18.26 4.80
N GLU A 135 -11.78 19.00 5.30
CA GLU A 135 -13.18 18.57 5.38
C GLU A 135 -13.76 18.35 3.98
N LYS A 136 -13.49 19.28 3.05
CA LYS A 136 -13.96 19.17 1.66
C LYS A 136 -13.36 17.96 0.95
N PHE A 137 -12.05 17.75 1.12
CA PHE A 137 -11.36 16.61 0.51
C PHE A 137 -11.82 15.27 1.11
N ALA A 138 -11.87 15.17 2.44
CA ALA A 138 -12.34 13.99 3.16
C ALA A 138 -13.78 13.65 2.79
N HIS A 139 -14.67 14.64 2.69
CA HIS A 139 -16.05 14.42 2.27
C HIS A 139 -16.17 13.81 0.87
N GLN A 140 -15.44 14.34 -0.12
CA GLN A 140 -15.46 13.82 -1.50
C GLN A 140 -14.94 12.37 -1.55
N ILE A 141 -13.85 12.07 -0.84
CA ILE A 141 -13.27 10.73 -0.86
C ILE A 141 -14.15 9.71 -0.14
N HIS A 142 -14.82 10.10 0.95
CA HIS A 142 -15.79 9.24 1.65
C HIS A 142 -17.00 8.92 0.78
N ILE A 143 -17.53 9.89 0.03
CA ILE A 143 -18.63 9.65 -0.93
C ILE A 143 -18.28 8.51 -1.89
N LEU A 144 -17.08 8.56 -2.48
CA LEU A 144 -16.61 7.57 -3.44
C LEU A 144 -16.33 6.22 -2.77
N HIS A 145 -15.70 6.26 -1.60
CA HIS A 145 -15.38 5.07 -0.82
C HIS A 145 -16.65 4.30 -0.40
N HIS A 146 -17.66 5.01 0.12
CA HIS A 146 -18.94 4.39 0.51
C HIS A 146 -19.73 3.83 -0.68
N ALA A 147 -19.53 4.36 -1.89
CA ALA A 147 -20.11 3.80 -3.10
C ALA A 147 -19.42 2.49 -3.54
N GLY A 148 -18.28 2.12 -2.93
CA GLY A 148 -17.51 0.91 -3.25
C GLY A 148 -16.32 1.15 -4.19
N ILE A 149 -16.00 2.41 -4.52
CA ILE A 149 -14.78 2.74 -5.28
C ILE A 149 -13.59 2.60 -4.33
N GLN A 150 -12.59 1.83 -4.74
CA GLN A 150 -11.34 1.73 -4.00
C GLN A 150 -10.51 3.01 -4.17
N VAL A 151 -10.11 3.62 -3.07
CA VAL A 151 -9.41 4.91 -3.07
C VAL A 151 -8.17 4.87 -2.19
N CYS A 152 -7.13 5.59 -2.61
CA CYS A 152 -6.05 6.03 -1.73
C CYS A 152 -5.95 7.55 -1.74
N ALA A 153 -5.63 8.12 -0.57
CA ALA A 153 -5.38 9.53 -0.38
C ALA A 153 -3.87 9.78 -0.33
N GLY A 154 -3.44 10.92 -0.85
CA GLY A 154 -2.04 11.29 -0.93
C GLY A 154 -1.79 12.72 -0.53
N ALA A 155 -0.65 13.02 0.05
CA ALA A 155 -0.18 14.40 0.21
C ALA A 155 1.33 14.50 0.00
N VAL A 156 1.82 15.73 -0.18
CA VAL A 156 3.27 16.00 -0.18
C VAL A 156 3.71 16.17 1.27
N GLY A 157 4.78 15.48 1.66
CA GLY A 157 5.42 15.58 2.97
C GLY A 157 6.17 16.90 3.15
N ASN A 158 5.43 18.00 3.19
CA ASN A 158 5.94 19.34 3.44
C ASN A 158 6.02 19.58 4.97
N PRO A 159 7.21 19.82 5.55
CA PRO A 159 7.36 20.08 6.99
C PRO A 159 6.50 21.24 7.51
N SER A 160 6.20 22.23 6.69
CA SER A 160 5.33 23.35 7.07
C SER A 160 3.84 22.98 7.13
N ALA A 161 3.45 21.81 6.60
CA ALA A 161 2.07 21.34 6.54
C ALA A 161 1.76 20.21 7.53
N LYS A 162 2.64 19.91 8.50
CA LYS A 162 2.45 18.78 9.42
C LYS A 162 1.08 18.77 10.11
N ALA A 163 0.68 19.90 10.70
CA ALA A 163 -0.61 20.00 11.42
C ALA A 163 -1.80 19.62 10.52
N VAL A 164 -1.91 20.23 9.34
CA VAL A 164 -3.03 19.96 8.41
C VAL A 164 -3.00 18.52 7.86
N LEU A 165 -1.83 17.90 7.74
CA LEU A 165 -1.72 16.49 7.32
C LEU A 165 -2.13 15.52 8.43
N ASN A 166 -1.87 15.87 9.68
CA ASN A 166 -2.40 15.13 10.83
C ASN A 166 -3.93 15.25 10.88
N ASP A 167 -4.47 16.44 10.67
CA ASP A 167 -5.93 16.66 10.59
C ASP A 167 -6.54 15.86 9.44
N LEU A 168 -5.88 15.80 8.27
CA LEU A 168 -6.30 14.94 7.17
C LEU A 168 -6.36 13.47 7.59
N ARG A 169 -5.32 12.94 8.23
CA ARG A 169 -5.31 11.55 8.68
C ARG A 169 -6.46 11.26 9.65
N ASN A 170 -6.75 12.18 10.57
CA ASN A 170 -7.85 12.04 11.52
C ASN A 170 -9.24 12.15 10.87
N ALA A 171 -9.37 12.94 9.80
CA ALA A 171 -10.63 13.09 9.08
C ALA A 171 -10.93 11.90 8.13
N LEU A 172 -9.90 11.23 7.61
CA LEU A 172 -10.07 10.08 6.72
C LEU A 172 -10.50 8.83 7.49
N LEU A 173 -11.36 7.99 6.88
CA LEU A 173 -11.71 6.70 7.47
C LEU A 173 -10.43 5.84 7.64
N PRO A 174 -10.30 5.07 8.73
CA PRO A 174 -9.09 4.30 9.02
C PRO A 174 -8.68 3.34 7.89
N ASP A 175 -9.65 2.85 7.12
CA ASP A 175 -9.42 1.94 6.01
C ASP A 175 -8.98 2.66 4.72
N ILE A 176 -9.10 3.98 4.61
CA ILE A 176 -8.54 4.73 3.49
C ILE A 176 -7.05 4.90 3.73
N TYR A 177 -6.24 4.30 2.87
CA TYR A 177 -4.80 4.46 2.90
C TYR A 177 -4.42 5.92 2.60
N LEU A 178 -3.67 6.54 3.50
CA LEU A 178 -3.04 7.84 3.29
C LEU A 178 -1.56 7.61 3.05
N PHE A 179 -1.06 8.01 1.88
CA PHE A 179 0.36 8.01 1.60
C PHE A 179 0.94 9.41 1.63
N ILE A 180 2.21 9.51 2.02
CA ILE A 180 2.96 10.75 1.99
C ILE A 180 4.07 10.62 0.95
N ASN A 181 4.07 11.50 -0.06
CA ASN A 181 5.18 11.58 -1.00
C ASN A 181 6.30 12.41 -0.38
N ALA A 182 7.53 11.90 -0.38
CA ALA A 182 8.70 12.67 0.04
C ALA A 182 8.85 13.94 -0.81
N MET A 183 8.87 15.09 -0.15
CA MET A 183 8.97 16.38 -0.85
C MET A 183 10.32 16.49 -1.55
N GLN A 184 10.28 16.79 -2.85
CA GLN A 184 11.46 16.98 -3.68
C GLN A 184 11.82 18.46 -3.77
N GLY A 185 13.10 18.77 -4.02
CA GLY A 185 13.56 20.15 -4.22
C GLY A 185 13.66 21.00 -2.95
N LEU A 186 13.68 20.37 -1.78
CA LEU A 186 13.99 21.05 -0.51
C LEU A 186 15.43 21.58 -0.52
N ARG A 187 15.66 22.73 0.13
CA ARG A 187 17.02 23.31 0.30
C ARG A 187 17.92 22.43 1.17
N ALA A 188 17.32 21.72 2.11
CA ALA A 188 17.97 20.74 2.97
C ALA A 188 17.12 19.45 3.00
N PRO A 189 17.72 18.27 3.24
CA PRO A 189 16.97 17.05 3.48
C PRO A 189 15.99 17.19 4.66
N LEU A 190 14.96 16.35 4.69
CA LEU A 190 14.05 16.26 5.82
C LEU A 190 14.81 15.94 7.11
N SER A 191 14.43 16.57 8.22
CA SER A 191 15.02 16.27 9.53
C SER A 191 14.57 14.89 10.02
N GLN A 192 15.26 14.33 11.02
CA GLN A 192 14.83 13.06 11.63
C GLN A 192 13.43 13.17 12.25
N GLU A 193 13.08 14.34 12.79
CA GLU A 193 11.76 14.65 13.35
C GLU A 193 10.68 14.73 12.25
N ASP A 194 11.02 15.27 11.08
CA ASP A 194 10.14 15.25 9.91
C ASP A 194 9.88 13.82 9.44
N ILE A 195 10.95 13.03 9.32
CA ILE A 195 10.85 11.63 8.88
C ILE A 195 10.00 10.82 9.87
N GLN A 196 10.25 10.94 11.18
CA GLN A 196 9.44 10.28 12.21
C GLN A 196 7.98 10.68 12.13
N PHE A 197 7.70 11.98 11.96
CA PHE A 197 6.33 12.48 11.84
C PHE A 197 5.62 11.89 10.61
N PHE A 198 6.24 11.93 9.43
CA PHE A 198 5.61 11.39 8.22
C PHE A 198 5.48 9.87 8.24
N SER A 199 6.43 9.15 8.84
CA SER A 199 6.33 7.70 9.05
C SER A 199 5.21 7.29 10.00
N GLN A 200 4.77 8.18 10.90
CA GLN A 200 3.58 7.94 11.74
C GLN A 200 2.27 8.10 10.95
N LEU A 201 2.25 8.97 9.93
CA LEU A 201 1.08 9.15 9.05
C LEU A 201 0.99 8.08 7.96
N ASP A 202 2.14 7.69 7.42
CA ASP A 202 2.29 6.67 6.38
C ASP A 202 3.45 5.75 6.75
N ASN A 203 3.12 4.53 7.19
CA ASN A 203 4.11 3.53 7.57
C ASN A 203 4.99 3.06 6.39
N LEU A 204 4.65 3.44 5.15
CA LEU A 204 5.42 3.15 3.95
C LEU A 204 6.26 4.33 3.46
N PHE A 205 6.22 5.47 4.16
CA PHE A 205 6.89 6.72 3.80
C PHE A 205 8.39 6.54 3.52
N GLU A 206 9.05 5.65 4.26
CA GLU A 206 10.47 5.38 4.10
C GLU A 206 10.85 4.90 2.69
N TYR A 207 9.95 4.19 2.01
CA TYR A 207 10.18 3.76 0.62
C TYR A 207 10.15 4.93 -0.36
N ASP A 208 9.21 5.87 -0.18
CA ASP A 208 9.16 7.11 -0.95
C ASP A 208 10.37 8.01 -0.69
N LEU A 209 10.91 8.00 0.54
CA LEU A 209 12.10 8.75 0.90
C LEU A 209 13.38 8.18 0.27
N LYS A 210 13.60 6.86 0.43
CA LYS A 210 14.85 6.20 0.00
C LYS A 210 14.91 5.96 -1.51
N ASN A 211 13.76 5.90 -2.18
CA ASN A 211 13.65 5.40 -3.54
C ASN A 211 14.17 3.95 -3.66
N ALA A 212 14.38 3.46 -4.89
CA ALA A 212 14.98 2.16 -5.12
C ALA A 212 16.04 2.21 -6.24
N PRO A 213 17.15 1.45 -6.11
CA PRO A 213 18.05 1.24 -7.25
C PRO A 213 17.28 0.54 -8.37
N ALA A 214 17.46 1.00 -9.60
CA ALA A 214 16.86 0.37 -10.75
C ALA A 214 17.50 -1.02 -10.95
N GLN A 215 16.67 -2.06 -11.05
CA GLN A 215 17.10 -3.44 -11.27
C GLN A 215 16.32 -3.99 -12.46
N TRP A 216 16.96 -4.06 -13.62
CA TRP A 216 16.27 -4.40 -14.87
C TRP A 216 15.76 -5.83 -14.86
N GLU A 217 16.49 -6.76 -14.25
CA GLU A 217 16.26 -8.20 -14.26
C GLU A 217 14.96 -8.58 -13.54
N VAL A 218 14.57 -7.81 -12.52
CA VAL A 218 13.37 -8.04 -11.69
C VAL A 218 12.25 -7.02 -11.93
N CYS A 219 12.46 -6.07 -12.85
CA CYS A 219 11.47 -5.05 -13.19
C CYS A 219 10.36 -5.63 -14.09
N ALA A 220 9.10 -5.38 -13.76
CA ALA A 220 7.96 -5.70 -14.62
C ALA A 220 7.81 -4.75 -15.82
N GLY A 221 8.46 -3.58 -15.77
CA GLY A 221 8.40 -2.55 -16.83
C GLY A 221 9.00 -3.03 -18.14
N GLY A 222 8.24 -2.88 -19.23
CA GLY A 222 8.61 -3.37 -20.56
C GLY A 222 8.43 -4.89 -20.75
N ARG A 223 7.90 -5.60 -19.75
CA ARG A 223 7.60 -7.04 -19.82
C ARG A 223 6.13 -7.34 -19.57
N ASP A 224 5.66 -6.98 -18.39
CA ASP A 224 4.26 -7.18 -17.96
C ASP A 224 3.48 -5.86 -17.95
N ASN A 225 4.18 -4.73 -17.78
CA ASN A 225 3.58 -3.41 -17.85
C ASN A 225 4.32 -2.46 -18.78
N CYS A 226 3.60 -1.45 -19.26
CA CYS A 226 4.18 -0.39 -20.09
C CYS A 226 3.55 0.98 -19.80
N PHE A 227 4.22 2.03 -20.24
CA PHE A 227 3.71 3.39 -20.26
C PHE A 227 3.45 3.82 -21.70
N ILE A 228 2.29 4.42 -21.94
CA ILE A 228 1.83 4.91 -23.24
C ILE A 228 1.49 6.40 -23.11
N ASP A 229 2.10 7.22 -23.96
CA ASP A 229 1.73 8.63 -24.06
C ASP A 229 0.62 8.88 -25.10
N TRP A 230 0.14 10.12 -25.20
CA TRP A 230 -0.93 10.50 -26.12
C TRP A 230 -0.63 10.27 -27.60
N LYS A 231 0.65 10.18 -28.00
CA LYS A 231 1.07 9.85 -29.38
C LYS A 231 1.09 8.33 -29.61
N GLY A 232 0.94 7.54 -28.54
CA GLY A 232 1.07 6.10 -28.54
C GLY A 232 2.49 5.63 -28.30
N ASP A 233 3.45 6.51 -28.02
CA ASP A 233 4.82 6.09 -27.77
C ASP A 233 4.89 5.28 -26.48
N MET A 234 5.51 4.11 -26.58
CA MET A 234 5.57 3.13 -25.50
C MET A 234 6.93 3.18 -24.81
N TYR A 235 6.92 3.04 -23.49
CA TYR A 235 8.11 2.97 -22.64
C TYR A 235 7.91 1.90 -21.57
N ALA A 236 9.00 1.41 -20.97
CA ALA A 236 8.91 0.43 -19.88
C ALA A 236 8.11 0.96 -18.67
N CYS A 237 8.24 2.26 -18.35
CA CYS A 237 7.45 2.95 -17.33
C CYS A 237 7.55 4.47 -17.58
N PRO A 238 6.79 5.33 -16.87
CA PRO A 238 6.80 6.78 -17.08
C PRO A 238 8.14 7.47 -16.77
N ARG A 239 9.05 6.78 -16.06
CA ARG A 239 10.42 7.26 -15.80
C ARG A 239 11.44 6.69 -16.77
N SER A 240 11.10 5.63 -17.50
CA SER A 240 12.00 5.07 -18.52
C SER A 240 12.16 6.09 -19.65
N ARG A 241 13.41 6.36 -20.02
CA ARG A 241 13.75 7.27 -21.13
C ARG A 241 13.98 6.53 -22.44
N VAL A 242 13.58 5.26 -22.51
CA VAL A 242 13.83 4.38 -23.64
C VAL A 242 12.49 4.00 -24.25
N LYS A 243 12.26 4.47 -25.49
CA LYS A 243 11.08 4.13 -26.27
C LYS A 243 11.21 2.67 -26.72
N ILE A 244 10.24 1.85 -26.34
CA ILE A 244 10.18 0.42 -26.66
C ILE A 244 9.25 0.13 -27.82
N GLY A 245 8.43 1.08 -28.30
CA GLY A 245 7.54 0.86 -29.43
C GLY A 245 6.50 1.96 -29.60
N ASN A 246 5.48 1.71 -30.42
CA ASN A 246 4.28 2.56 -30.51
C ASN A 246 3.01 1.71 -30.52
N PHE A 247 2.08 2.05 -29.62
CA PHE A 247 0.86 1.31 -29.34
C PHE A 247 -0.06 1.17 -30.55
N TYR A 248 -0.01 2.14 -31.45
CA TYR A 248 -0.90 2.18 -32.62
C TYR A 248 -0.27 1.60 -33.89
N GLN A 249 0.95 1.05 -33.80
CA GLN A 249 1.67 0.44 -34.93
C GLN A 249 1.67 -1.09 -34.89
N GLY A 250 1.02 -1.70 -33.89
CA GLY A 250 0.90 -3.15 -33.73
C GLY A 250 2.13 -3.85 -33.15
N ASP A 251 2.05 -5.17 -33.00
CA ASP A 251 2.99 -6.01 -32.25
C ASP A 251 4.44 -5.97 -32.73
N GLY A 252 4.66 -5.83 -34.05
CA GLY A 252 6.01 -5.82 -34.63
C GLY A 252 6.89 -4.62 -34.22
N ALA A 253 6.34 -3.67 -33.47
CA ALA A 253 7.02 -2.45 -33.03
C ALA A 253 7.56 -2.52 -31.59
N VAL A 254 7.32 -3.59 -30.82
CA VAL A 254 7.77 -3.69 -29.42
C VAL A 254 9.16 -4.31 -29.33
N VAL A 255 10.15 -3.52 -28.93
CA VAL A 255 11.55 -3.91 -28.77
C VAL A 255 11.88 -4.02 -27.27
N PRO A 256 12.35 -5.18 -26.78
CA PRO A 256 12.71 -5.37 -25.38
C PRO A 256 14.02 -4.64 -25.06
N LEU A 257 13.92 -3.35 -24.72
CA LEU A 257 15.07 -2.51 -24.38
C LEU A 257 15.18 -2.30 -22.87
N SER A 258 16.41 -2.31 -22.37
CA SER A 258 16.69 -2.07 -20.96
C SER A 258 16.52 -0.61 -20.56
N CYS A 259 16.09 -0.41 -19.31
CA CYS A 259 15.99 0.92 -18.72
C CYS A 259 17.38 1.55 -18.55
N LYS A 260 17.53 2.83 -18.94
CA LYS A 260 18.79 3.60 -18.77
C LYS A 260 18.91 4.29 -17.41
N ARG A 261 17.92 4.17 -16.53
CA ARG A 261 17.96 4.81 -15.20
C ARG A 261 18.74 3.96 -14.22
N LYS A 262 19.42 4.63 -13.28
CA LYS A 262 20.10 3.99 -12.14
C LYS A 262 19.22 3.92 -10.88
N VAL A 263 18.22 4.80 -10.79
CA VAL A 263 17.33 4.93 -9.63
C VAL A 263 15.89 5.10 -10.12
N CYS A 264 14.97 4.37 -9.49
CA CYS A 264 13.52 4.55 -9.56
C CYS A 264 13.10 5.56 -8.50
N ASP A 265 12.85 6.81 -8.91
CA ASP A 265 12.71 8.00 -8.05
C ASP A 265 11.26 8.39 -7.71
N CYS A 266 10.31 7.48 -7.90
CA CYS A 266 8.94 7.67 -7.48
C CYS A 266 8.21 6.33 -7.35
N TYR A 267 7.07 6.36 -6.65
CA TYR A 267 6.22 5.19 -6.44
C TYR A 267 5.96 4.41 -7.72
N ILE A 268 5.44 5.06 -8.75
CA ILE A 268 5.11 4.43 -10.04
C ILE A 268 6.32 3.73 -10.67
N ALA A 269 7.54 4.18 -10.39
CA ALA A 269 8.75 3.56 -10.92
C ALA A 269 9.20 2.36 -10.06
N PHE A 270 9.36 2.54 -8.74
CA PHE A 270 9.87 1.47 -7.88
C PHE A 270 8.83 0.37 -7.61
N SER A 271 7.53 0.67 -7.73
CA SER A 271 6.45 -0.33 -7.64
C SER A 271 6.44 -1.33 -8.80
N ASN A 272 7.28 -1.13 -9.83
CA ASN A 272 7.47 -2.12 -10.89
C ASN A 272 8.56 -3.15 -10.56
N LEU A 273 9.33 -2.96 -9.49
CA LEU A 273 10.36 -3.92 -9.09
C LEU A 273 9.67 -5.05 -8.32
N ASN A 274 9.58 -6.24 -8.91
CA ASN A 274 8.81 -7.37 -8.34
C ASN A 274 9.34 -7.84 -6.97
N ASN A 275 10.60 -7.53 -6.64
CA ASN A 275 11.20 -7.83 -5.34
C ASN A 275 11.02 -6.70 -4.31
N HIS A 276 10.37 -5.59 -4.67
CA HIS A 276 10.16 -4.48 -3.75
C HIS A 276 9.18 -4.88 -2.63
N PRO A 277 9.47 -4.55 -1.36
CA PRO A 277 8.64 -4.97 -0.21
C PRO A 277 7.15 -4.61 -0.33
N LEU A 278 6.83 -3.54 -1.07
CA LEU A 278 5.46 -3.10 -1.32
C LEU A 278 4.56 -4.17 -1.95
N HIS A 279 5.11 -5.10 -2.74
CA HIS A 279 4.30 -6.19 -3.31
C HIS A 279 3.75 -7.13 -2.23
N ARG A 280 4.42 -7.27 -1.07
CA ARG A 280 3.89 -8.05 0.06
C ARG A 280 2.76 -7.34 0.81
N ILE A 281 2.71 -6.01 0.70
CA ILE A 281 1.79 -5.14 1.44
C ILE A 281 0.55 -4.82 0.58
N MET A 282 0.77 -4.62 -0.71
CA MET A 282 -0.26 -4.16 -1.65
C MET A 282 -0.73 -5.26 -2.60
N GLY A 283 0.02 -6.36 -2.74
CA GLY A 283 -0.31 -7.44 -3.67
C GLY A 283 -0.53 -6.91 -5.09
N GLU A 284 -1.64 -7.33 -5.71
CA GLU A 284 -2.09 -6.85 -7.02
C GLU A 284 -2.44 -5.35 -7.05
N GLY A 285 -2.76 -4.77 -5.89
CA GLY A 285 -3.06 -3.34 -5.74
C GLY A 285 -1.83 -2.43 -5.82
N ALA A 286 -0.62 -2.98 -5.86
CA ALA A 286 0.63 -2.22 -6.01
C ALA A 286 0.66 -1.34 -7.27
N PHE A 287 -0.01 -1.77 -8.34
CA PHE A 287 -0.09 -0.98 -9.57
C PHE A 287 -0.87 0.34 -9.36
N TRP A 288 -1.86 0.35 -8.47
CA TRP A 288 -2.73 1.49 -8.19
C TRP A 288 -2.48 2.17 -6.84
N ARG A 289 -1.49 1.71 -6.07
CA ARG A 289 -1.23 2.12 -4.67
C ARG A 289 -2.43 1.89 -3.74
N ILE A 290 -3.10 0.76 -3.93
CA ILE A 290 -4.14 0.27 -3.04
C ILE A 290 -3.56 -0.87 -2.22
N PRO A 291 -3.40 -0.72 -0.88
CA PRO A 291 -2.97 -1.82 -0.03
C PRO A 291 -3.92 -2.99 -0.10
N ASP A 292 -3.36 -4.20 0.01
CA ASP A 292 -4.19 -5.37 0.22
C ASP A 292 -4.78 -5.27 1.63
N LYS A 293 -6.05 -5.63 1.74
CA LYS A 293 -6.79 -5.60 3.00
C LYS A 293 -7.32 -7.01 3.25
N PRO A 294 -6.43 -7.98 3.50
CA PRO A 294 -6.88 -9.32 3.83
C PRO A 294 -7.75 -9.24 5.09
N LEU A 295 -8.82 -10.04 5.14
CA LEU A 295 -9.61 -10.17 6.36
C LEU A 295 -8.74 -10.87 7.41
N ILE A 296 -8.17 -10.09 8.32
CA ILE A 296 -7.39 -10.60 9.45
C ILE A 296 -8.37 -10.84 10.61
N THR A 297 -8.71 -12.10 10.86
CA THR A 297 -9.57 -12.48 11.99
C THR A 297 -8.76 -12.80 13.25
N THR A 298 -7.46 -13.09 13.10
CA THR A 298 -6.62 -13.58 14.19
C THR A 298 -5.15 -13.19 13.97
N VAL A 299 -4.48 -12.77 15.05
CA VAL A 299 -3.05 -12.43 15.04
C VAL A 299 -2.35 -13.09 16.21
N PHE A 300 -1.17 -13.64 15.96
CA PHE A 300 -0.30 -14.24 16.95
C PHE A 300 0.89 -13.32 17.22
N PHE A 301 1.21 -13.10 18.49
CA PHE A 301 2.36 -12.32 18.92
C PHE A 301 3.29 -13.18 19.76
N ASP A 302 4.60 -13.10 19.49
CA ASP A 302 5.57 -13.45 20.52
C ASP A 302 5.61 -12.32 21.57
N VAL A 303 5.97 -12.66 22.79
CA VAL A 303 6.20 -11.67 23.84
C VAL A 303 7.58 -11.07 23.66
N ASP A 304 8.61 -11.92 23.61
CA ASP A 304 10.00 -11.49 23.63
C ASP A 304 10.45 -11.03 22.24
N GLY A 305 11.11 -9.88 22.18
CA GLY A 305 11.61 -9.30 20.92
C GLY A 305 10.53 -8.79 19.94
N THR A 306 9.25 -9.06 20.20
CA THR A 306 8.12 -8.57 19.40
C THR A 306 7.29 -7.53 20.16
N LEU A 307 6.76 -7.89 21.33
CA LEU A 307 5.94 -6.97 22.13
C LEU A 307 6.77 -6.16 23.13
N THR A 308 7.89 -6.71 23.58
CA THR A 308 8.77 -6.05 24.55
C THR A 308 9.96 -5.37 23.89
N ASP A 309 10.36 -4.22 24.42
CA ASP A 309 11.63 -3.56 24.09
C ASP A 309 12.86 -4.30 24.66
N SER A 310 14.05 -3.72 24.47
CA SER A 310 15.31 -4.26 24.98
C SER A 310 15.37 -4.34 26.51
N GLN A 311 14.50 -3.63 27.23
CA GLN A 311 14.36 -3.70 28.68
C GLN A 311 13.31 -4.72 29.12
N GLY A 312 12.69 -5.44 28.18
CA GLY A 312 11.65 -6.42 28.45
C GLY A 312 10.29 -5.79 28.81
N LYS A 313 10.07 -4.51 28.51
CA LYS A 313 8.80 -3.80 28.77
C LYS A 313 8.01 -3.61 27.48
N VAL A 314 6.69 -3.63 27.57
CA VAL A 314 5.84 -3.31 26.43
C VAL A 314 5.74 -1.78 26.29
N PRO A 315 6.16 -1.18 25.15
CA PRO A 315 5.99 0.25 24.93
C PRO A 315 4.52 0.67 24.94
N GLU A 316 4.21 1.88 25.41
CA GLU A 316 2.81 2.36 25.47
C GLU A 316 2.16 2.43 24.08
N SER A 317 2.95 2.71 23.03
CA SER A 317 2.46 2.66 21.65
C SER A 317 1.97 1.26 21.25
N TYR A 318 2.68 0.21 21.67
CA TYR A 318 2.29 -1.17 21.40
C TYR A 318 1.10 -1.58 22.25
N ALA A 319 1.06 -1.15 23.52
CA ALA A 319 -0.09 -1.35 24.40
C ALA A 319 -1.38 -0.76 23.78
N ASN A 320 -1.31 0.46 23.25
CA ASN A 320 -2.44 1.10 22.58
C ASN A 320 -2.84 0.37 21.28
N ALA A 321 -1.87 -0.06 20.48
CA ALA A 321 -2.13 -0.83 19.27
C ALA A 321 -2.84 -2.18 19.59
N LEU A 322 -2.38 -2.90 20.61
CA LEU A 322 -3.00 -4.15 21.06
C LEU A 322 -4.44 -3.93 21.52
N ARG A 323 -4.71 -2.88 22.32
CA ARG A 323 -6.06 -2.53 22.77
C ARG A 323 -7.00 -2.23 21.60
N TYR A 324 -6.50 -1.53 20.58
CA TYR A 324 -7.26 -1.24 19.37
C TYR A 324 -7.54 -2.50 18.56
N MET A 325 -6.52 -3.32 18.30
CA MET A 325 -6.67 -4.56 17.52
C MET A 325 -7.63 -5.55 18.19
N ALA A 326 -7.58 -5.67 19.52
CA ALA A 326 -8.43 -6.59 20.27
C ALA A 326 -9.95 -6.33 20.11
N GLN A 327 -10.34 -5.14 19.63
CA GLN A 327 -11.75 -4.78 19.37
C GLN A 327 -12.34 -5.52 18.16
N SER A 328 -11.50 -5.94 17.21
CA SER A 328 -11.94 -6.52 15.93
C SER A 328 -11.23 -7.81 15.55
N VAL A 329 -10.09 -8.11 16.18
CA VAL A 329 -9.22 -9.25 15.88
C VAL A 329 -8.98 -10.08 17.13
N SER A 330 -8.98 -11.41 16.99
CA SER A 330 -8.59 -12.29 18.10
C SER A 330 -7.08 -12.31 18.25
N LEU A 331 -6.59 -11.92 19.43
CA LEU A 331 -5.17 -11.92 19.73
C LEU A 331 -4.77 -13.21 20.46
N TYR A 332 -3.67 -13.82 20.03
CA TYR A 332 -3.07 -15.00 20.68
C TYR A 332 -1.59 -14.78 20.92
N LEU A 333 -1.05 -15.44 21.94
CA LEU A 333 0.39 -15.50 22.15
C LEU A 333 0.97 -16.74 21.45
N ALA A 334 2.15 -16.60 20.89
CA ALA A 334 2.97 -17.70 20.38
C ALA A 334 4.39 -17.47 20.88
N THR A 335 4.73 -18.05 22.03
CA THR A 335 5.93 -17.69 22.77
C THR A 335 6.60 -18.89 23.43
N SER A 336 7.91 -18.80 23.58
CA SER A 336 8.70 -19.76 24.35
C SER A 336 8.42 -19.67 25.85
N LEU A 337 7.86 -18.55 26.34
CA LEU A 337 7.55 -18.35 27.76
C LEU A 337 6.44 -19.30 28.25
N SER A 338 6.49 -19.68 29.52
CA SER A 338 5.32 -20.30 30.16
C SER A 338 4.18 -19.28 30.30
N MET A 339 2.95 -19.75 30.50
CA MET A 339 1.78 -18.85 30.63
C MET A 339 1.96 -17.85 31.78
N GLU A 340 2.50 -18.30 32.92
CA GLU A 340 2.78 -17.42 34.07
C GLU A 340 3.86 -16.38 33.75
N GLN A 341 4.91 -16.77 33.05
CA GLN A 341 5.98 -15.87 32.63
C GLN A 341 5.46 -14.79 31.68
N ALA A 342 4.69 -15.19 30.66
CA ALA A 342 4.07 -14.28 29.71
C ALA A 342 3.13 -13.29 30.44
N LYS A 343 2.28 -13.78 31.35
CA LYS A 343 1.37 -12.94 32.15
C LYS A 343 2.13 -11.95 33.02
N LYS A 344 3.24 -12.37 33.63
CA LYS A 344 4.10 -11.50 34.44
C LYS A 344 4.73 -10.39 33.60
N LYS A 345 5.21 -10.71 32.39
CA LYS A 345 5.85 -9.73 31.49
C LYS A 345 4.86 -8.71 30.93
N LEU A 346 3.71 -9.16 30.44
CA LEU A 346 2.70 -8.27 29.85
C LEU A 346 1.92 -7.50 30.92
N GLY A 347 1.86 -8.03 32.14
CA GLY A 347 0.94 -7.57 33.17
C GLY A 347 -0.50 -8.01 32.87
N LYS A 348 -1.35 -7.99 33.91
CA LYS A 348 -2.73 -8.51 33.82
C LYS A 348 -3.54 -7.81 32.72
N ALA A 349 -3.48 -6.49 32.66
CA ALA A 349 -4.32 -5.70 31.75
C ALA A 349 -4.07 -6.00 30.26
N LEU A 350 -2.81 -6.19 29.85
CA LEU A 350 -2.48 -6.54 28.46
C LEU A 350 -2.66 -8.03 28.20
N PHE A 351 -2.31 -8.89 29.16
CA PHE A 351 -2.48 -10.34 29.02
C PHE A 351 -3.96 -10.72 28.79
N ASP A 352 -4.89 -10.04 29.46
CA ASP A 352 -6.32 -10.29 29.35
C ASP A 352 -6.90 -9.89 27.96
N LEU A 353 -6.14 -9.20 27.10
CA LEU A 353 -6.53 -8.95 25.70
C LEU A 353 -6.39 -10.20 24.82
N PHE A 354 -5.60 -11.18 25.23
CA PHE A 354 -5.32 -12.39 24.47
C PHE A 354 -6.31 -13.50 24.82
N ARG A 355 -6.85 -14.17 23.80
CA ARG A 355 -7.84 -15.27 23.96
C ARG A 355 -7.21 -16.62 24.30
N GLY A 356 -5.88 -16.66 24.40
CA GLY A 356 -5.09 -17.85 24.63
C GLY A 356 -3.75 -17.76 23.92
N GLY A 357 -3.14 -18.91 23.66
CA GLY A 357 -1.87 -18.97 22.96
C GLY A 357 -1.21 -20.34 22.97
N VAL A 358 -0.10 -20.39 22.28
CA VAL A 358 0.91 -21.45 22.32
C VAL A 358 2.02 -20.97 23.23
N PHE A 359 2.15 -21.62 24.38
CA PHE A 359 3.15 -21.32 25.40
C PHE A 359 4.18 -22.43 25.46
N ALA A 360 5.35 -22.13 26.02
CA ALA A 360 6.42 -23.10 26.21
C ALA A 360 6.78 -23.86 24.92
N ASP A 361 6.87 -23.14 23.79
CA ASP A 361 7.18 -23.71 22.47
C ASP A 361 6.25 -24.86 22.05
N GLY A 362 5.00 -24.81 22.52
CA GLY A 362 3.99 -25.85 22.25
C GLY A 362 3.70 -26.77 23.44
N GLY A 363 4.46 -26.70 24.53
CA GLY A 363 4.21 -27.50 25.73
C GLY A 363 2.84 -27.22 26.38
N LEU A 364 2.31 -26.02 26.24
CA LEU A 364 0.98 -25.68 26.74
C LEU A 364 0.20 -24.87 25.71
N LEU A 365 -0.96 -25.41 25.30
CA LEU A 365 -1.89 -24.75 24.39
C LEU A 365 -3.10 -24.27 25.18
N SER A 366 -3.48 -23.01 24.98
CA SER A 366 -4.71 -22.43 25.55
C SER A 366 -5.54 -21.82 24.44
N TYR A 367 -6.77 -22.30 24.25
CA TYR A 367 -7.71 -21.79 23.25
C TYR A 367 -9.14 -22.17 23.63
N SER A 368 -10.12 -21.32 23.30
CA SER A 368 -11.55 -21.63 23.53
C SER A 368 -11.90 -22.03 24.97
N ARG A 369 -11.19 -21.45 25.95
CA ARG A 369 -11.26 -21.81 27.40
C ARG A 369 -10.83 -23.25 27.71
N GLN A 370 -10.22 -23.95 26.77
CA GLN A 370 -9.59 -25.24 26.96
C GLN A 370 -8.08 -25.05 27.13
N ILE A 371 -7.49 -25.85 28.00
CA ILE A 371 -6.04 -25.94 28.14
C ILE A 371 -5.64 -27.37 27.79
N LYS A 372 -4.68 -27.50 26.86
CA LYS A 372 -4.08 -28.78 26.48
C LYS A 372 -2.60 -28.73 26.83
N CYS A 373 -2.22 -29.61 27.74
CA CYS A 373 -0.84 -29.80 28.18
C CYS A 373 -0.20 -30.90 27.32
N LEU A 374 0.94 -30.61 26.69
CA LEU A 374 1.78 -31.60 26.02
C LEU A 374 2.93 -31.95 26.97
N PRO A 375 2.91 -33.16 27.57
CA PRO A 375 3.91 -33.53 28.55
C PRO A 375 5.29 -33.61 27.91
N VAL A 376 6.29 -33.04 28.57
CA VAL A 376 7.69 -33.33 28.26
C VAL A 376 8.11 -34.56 29.04
N LYS A 377 8.92 -35.41 28.41
CA LYS A 377 9.58 -36.51 29.12
C LYS A 377 10.38 -35.92 30.28
N VAL A 378 10.26 -36.55 31.44
CA VAL A 378 11.02 -36.20 32.64
C VAL A 378 12.50 -36.20 32.26
N TYR A 379 13.16 -35.06 32.48
CA TYR A 379 14.60 -34.95 32.27
C TYR A 379 15.31 -35.75 33.37
N PRO A 380 16.08 -36.80 33.05
CA PRO A 380 16.88 -37.50 34.05
C PRO A 380 17.99 -36.54 34.54
N GLU A 381 18.01 -36.32 35.85
CA GLU A 381 19.06 -35.70 36.68
C GLU A 381 20.28 -35.12 35.92
N VAL A 382 20.15 -33.90 35.40
CA VAL A 382 21.32 -33.02 35.16
C VAL A 382 21.31 -31.95 36.26
N TYR A 383 21.36 -32.39 37.52
CA TYR A 383 21.46 -31.51 38.68
C TYR A 383 22.94 -31.35 39.06
N GLY A 384 23.69 -30.60 38.26
CA GLY A 384 24.93 -30.01 38.79
C GLY A 384 24.56 -28.95 39.82
N GLU A 385 25.29 -28.86 40.94
CA GLU A 385 25.12 -27.86 42.02
C GLU A 385 25.09 -26.39 41.52
N SER A 386 25.45 -26.17 40.25
CA SER A 386 25.59 -24.87 39.60
C SER A 386 24.33 -24.38 38.87
N SER A 387 23.19 -25.09 38.92
CA SER A 387 22.00 -24.73 38.13
C SER A 387 20.71 -24.62 38.95
N LYS A 388 19.90 -23.60 38.67
CA LYS A 388 18.55 -23.45 39.21
C LYS A 388 17.54 -23.94 38.17
N VAL A 389 16.84 -25.03 38.48
CA VAL A 389 15.77 -25.58 37.64
C VAL A 389 14.41 -25.09 38.13
N THR A 390 13.57 -24.59 37.24
CA THR A 390 12.16 -24.26 37.50
C THR A 390 11.28 -25.17 36.66
N ILE A 391 10.37 -25.88 37.33
CA ILE A 391 9.43 -26.82 36.72
C ILE A 391 8.10 -26.09 36.49
N HIS A 392 7.61 -26.09 35.26
CA HIS A 392 6.30 -25.55 34.91
C HIS A 392 5.34 -26.71 34.66
N SER A 393 4.24 -26.72 35.39
CA SER A 393 3.22 -27.76 35.30
C SER A 393 1.82 -27.16 35.24
N TYR A 394 0.88 -27.92 34.67
CA TYR A 394 -0.53 -27.60 34.64
C TYR A 394 -1.32 -28.85 35.02
N GLU A 395 -2.18 -28.75 36.04
CA GLU A 395 -2.93 -29.88 36.59
C GLU A 395 -2.05 -31.11 36.90
N GLY A 396 -0.83 -30.87 37.40
CA GLY A 396 0.13 -31.93 37.73
C GLY A 396 0.93 -32.48 36.54
N VAL A 397 0.63 -32.08 35.30
CA VAL A 397 1.38 -32.48 34.11
C VAL A 397 2.49 -31.46 33.82
N VAL A 398 3.75 -31.93 33.81
CA VAL A 398 4.91 -31.08 33.51
C VAL A 398 5.03 -30.86 32.00
N TYR A 399 5.10 -29.59 31.60
CA TYR A 399 5.20 -29.20 30.19
C TYR A 399 6.42 -28.37 29.83
N LYS A 400 7.19 -27.88 30.82
CA LYS A 400 8.44 -27.15 30.58
C LYS A 400 9.37 -27.22 31.78
N TYR A 401 10.66 -27.28 31.49
CA TYR A 401 11.73 -27.00 32.43
C TYR A 401 12.44 -25.72 32.00
N SER A 402 12.77 -24.84 32.96
CA SER A 402 13.66 -23.70 32.73
C SER A 402 14.91 -23.88 33.57
N ILE A 403 16.07 -23.90 32.93
CA ILE A 403 17.36 -24.11 33.58
C ILE A 403 18.13 -22.80 33.51
N LEU A 404 18.44 -22.23 34.67
CA LEU A 404 19.37 -21.11 34.79
C LEU A 404 20.70 -21.66 35.28
N VAL A 405 21.69 -21.71 34.41
CA VAL A 405 23.07 -22.02 34.79
C VAL A 405 23.62 -20.79 35.52
N ARG A 406 24.08 -20.96 36.75
CA ARG A 406 24.90 -19.94 37.41
C ARG A 406 26.29 -20.09 36.83
N ASP A 407 26.75 -19.09 36.08
CA ASP A 407 28.16 -19.03 35.72
C ASP A 407 28.96 -19.07 37.03
N LYS A 408 29.85 -20.04 37.14
CA LYS A 408 30.92 -19.99 38.14
C LYS A 408 31.84 -18.87 37.67
N GLU A 409 31.86 -17.76 38.40
CA GLU A 409 33.02 -16.86 38.38
C GLU A 409 34.30 -17.63 38.75
#